data_AF-A0A972VCH4-F1
#
_entry.id   AF-A0A972VCH4-F1
#
_cell.length_a   1.000
_cell.length_b   1.000
_cell.length_c   1.000
_cell.angle_alpha   90.00
_cell.angle_beta   90.00
_cell.angle_gamma   90.00
#
_symmetry.space_group_name_H-M   'P 1'
#
loop_
_entity.id
_entity.type
_entity.pdbx_description
1 polymer ?
#
loop_
_entity_poly.entity_id
_entity_poly.type
_entity_poly.pdbx_seq_one_letter_code
_entity_poly.pdbx_strand_id
1 'polypeptide(L)'
;MAEPQRVIYCDCAYSDRIAFEAKQAVLEGLTRAGVVFEAVPDLCKLAADQALCLKYWTECHALTVIGCFPRTIRWLFHAGGVSLVNDFELTCLNMLTQSPEAILEAVLERTSPAHVAQVKPVIEKDGDWVPWFPVIDYDRCQTCKLCMNFCLFGVYDQSDDGQVKVRQPANCKTNCPACARVCPHQAIIFPKYSQAPINGAEPNPDQSAQPASSACLNDLLAGQMHEVLKQRSTRARKRFSTEPRTESPSLLNRLHQELDIPLEVLQALSPADLSRIRKKSSDAHKETTHD
;
A
#
# COMPACT_ATOMS: atom_id res chain seq x y z
N MET A 1 2.82 -24.18 34.97
CA MET A 1 2.67 -24.90 33.68
C MET A 1 2.95 -23.87 32.60
N ALA A 2 3.81 -24.15 31.63
CA ALA A 2 4.08 -23.19 30.56
C ALA A 2 2.78 -22.93 29.78
N GLU A 3 2.36 -21.68 29.70
CA GLU A 3 1.16 -21.29 28.97
C GLU A 3 1.37 -21.52 27.47
N PRO A 4 0.33 -21.91 26.72
CA PRO A 4 0.48 -22.19 25.30
C PRO A 4 0.89 -20.92 24.54
N GLN A 5 2.03 -21.00 23.86
CA GLN A 5 2.54 -19.98 22.95
C GLN A 5 2.46 -20.49 21.51
N ARG A 6 2.15 -19.60 20.57
CA ARG A 6 2.11 -19.94 19.14
C ARG A 6 2.96 -18.97 18.34
N VAL A 7 3.65 -19.50 17.34
CA VAL A 7 4.39 -18.71 16.35
C VAL A 7 3.80 -18.99 14.98
N ILE A 8 3.39 -17.94 14.28
CA ILE A 8 2.82 -18.01 12.93
C ILE A 8 3.78 -17.31 11.97
N TYR A 9 4.10 -17.97 10.86
CA TYR A 9 4.90 -17.40 9.78
C TYR A 9 4.02 -17.21 8.55
N CYS A 10 3.91 -15.98 8.05
CA CYS A 10 3.17 -15.65 6.83
C CYS A 10 4.13 -15.52 5.64
N ASP A 11 4.00 -16.37 4.62
CA ASP A 11 4.89 -16.33 3.44
C ASP A 11 4.52 -15.24 2.42
N CYS A 12 3.36 -14.58 2.57
CA CYS A 12 2.85 -13.60 1.60
C CYS A 12 2.93 -14.12 0.14
N ALA A 13 2.56 -15.38 -0.09
CA ALA A 13 2.80 -16.13 -1.32
C ALA A 13 2.17 -15.50 -2.58
N TYR A 14 1.20 -14.59 -2.43
CA TYR A 14 0.51 -13.92 -3.54
C TYR A 14 1.06 -12.52 -3.85
N SER A 15 2.18 -12.11 -3.26
CA SER A 15 2.77 -10.79 -3.52
C SER A 15 4.26 -10.74 -3.21
N ASP A 16 5.04 -10.12 -4.10
CA ASP A 16 6.48 -9.88 -3.93
C ASP A 16 6.80 -8.71 -2.98
N ARG A 17 5.88 -8.40 -2.05
CA ARG A 17 6.04 -7.28 -1.13
C ARG A 17 7.20 -7.49 -0.16
N ILE A 18 7.41 -8.74 0.25
CA ILE A 18 8.49 -9.20 1.12
C ILE A 18 9.49 -9.92 0.22
N ALA A 19 10.77 -9.51 0.26
CA ALA A 19 11.83 -10.10 -0.55
C ALA A 19 11.96 -11.60 -0.27
N PHE A 20 12.16 -12.40 -1.32
CA PHE A 20 12.25 -13.86 -1.22
C PHE A 20 13.39 -14.30 -0.27
N GLU A 21 14.52 -13.59 -0.31
CA GLU A 21 15.69 -13.86 0.52
C GLU A 21 15.37 -13.65 2.00
N ALA A 22 14.62 -12.61 2.34
CA ALA A 22 14.20 -12.34 3.72
C ALA A 22 13.26 -13.45 4.24
N LYS A 23 12.32 -13.89 3.40
CA LYS A 23 11.40 -15.00 3.70
C LYS A 23 12.15 -16.29 3.99
N GLN A 24 13.04 -16.69 3.09
CA GLN A 24 13.82 -17.92 3.25
C GLN A 24 14.77 -17.85 4.46
N ALA A 25 15.46 -16.73 4.67
CA ALA A 25 16.37 -16.58 5.80
C ALA A 25 15.67 -16.76 7.14
N VAL A 26 14.47 -16.17 7.31
CA VAL A 26 13.66 -16.34 8.52
C VAL A 26 13.16 -17.78 8.65
N LEU A 27 12.61 -18.36 7.58
CA LEU A 27 12.06 -19.72 7.59
C LEU A 27 13.13 -20.79 7.92
N GLU A 28 14.30 -20.69 7.29
CA GLU A 28 15.44 -21.57 7.58
C GLU A 28 15.98 -21.35 8.99
N GLY A 29 16.03 -20.09 9.45
CA GLY A 29 16.45 -19.75 10.80
C GLY A 29 15.56 -20.36 11.87
N LEU A 30 14.23 -20.25 11.72
CA LEU A 30 13.25 -20.86 12.63
C LEU A 30 13.38 -22.39 12.65
N THR A 31 13.53 -23.00 11.48
CA THR A 31 13.70 -24.45 11.34
C THR A 31 14.98 -24.93 12.01
N ARG A 32 16.10 -24.21 11.79
CA ARG A 32 17.41 -24.53 12.38
C ARG A 32 17.42 -24.37 13.89
N ALA A 33 16.72 -23.38 14.41
CA ALA A 33 16.61 -23.13 15.84
C ALA A 33 15.65 -24.09 16.55
N GLY A 34 14.92 -24.95 15.81
CA GLY A 34 13.99 -25.91 16.38
C GLY A 34 12.75 -25.27 17.00
N VAL A 35 12.39 -24.05 16.58
CA VAL A 35 11.17 -23.37 17.03
C VAL A 35 9.97 -24.08 16.42
N VAL A 36 8.93 -24.33 17.21
CA VAL A 36 7.64 -24.82 16.71
C VAL A 36 6.84 -23.65 16.17
N PHE A 37 6.60 -23.63 14.86
CA PHE A 37 5.81 -22.59 14.19
C PHE A 37 4.85 -23.19 13.16
N GLU A 38 3.79 -22.45 12.85
CA GLU A 38 2.85 -22.76 11.78
C GLU A 38 3.09 -21.81 10.60
N ALA A 39 3.46 -22.34 9.45
CA ALA A 39 3.62 -21.56 8.23
C ALA A 39 2.33 -21.54 7.42
N VAL A 40 1.91 -20.36 7.01
CA VAL A 40 0.73 -20.16 6.15
C VAL A 40 1.12 -19.43 4.86
N PRO A 41 0.45 -19.73 3.73
CA PRO A 41 0.78 -19.11 2.46
C PRO A 41 0.54 -17.60 2.49
N ASP A 42 -0.59 -17.13 3.01
CA ASP A 42 -0.91 -15.71 3.01
C ASP A 42 -1.99 -15.34 4.04
N LEU A 43 -1.64 -14.49 5.01
CA LEU A 43 -2.58 -14.03 6.02
C LEU A 43 -3.73 -13.19 5.43
N CYS A 44 -3.51 -12.50 4.31
CA CYS A 44 -4.57 -11.75 3.64
C CYS A 44 -5.61 -12.71 3.03
N LYS A 45 -5.18 -13.83 2.44
CA LYS A 45 -6.11 -14.86 1.93
C LYS A 45 -6.94 -15.45 3.07
N LEU A 46 -6.28 -15.85 4.17
CA LEU A 46 -6.97 -16.42 5.34
C LEU A 46 -7.98 -15.45 5.94
N ALA A 47 -7.66 -14.17 6.02
CA ALA A 47 -8.57 -13.14 6.50
C ALA A 47 -9.76 -12.94 5.55
N ALA A 48 -9.53 -12.92 4.22
CA ALA A 48 -10.59 -12.80 3.24
C ALA A 48 -11.56 -13.99 3.27
N ASP A 49 -11.06 -15.19 3.51
CA ASP A 49 -11.85 -16.42 3.63
C ASP A 49 -12.47 -16.61 5.03
N GLN A 50 -12.13 -15.76 6.01
CA GLN A 50 -12.50 -15.92 7.42
C GLN A 50 -12.13 -17.31 7.98
N ALA A 51 -10.91 -17.76 7.68
CA ALA A 51 -10.44 -19.09 8.04
C ALA A 51 -10.51 -19.36 9.55
N LEU A 52 -10.96 -20.57 9.92
CA LEU A 52 -11.14 -20.97 11.32
C LEU A 52 -9.81 -20.99 12.12
N CYS A 53 -8.67 -21.17 11.45
CA CYS A 53 -7.36 -21.13 12.09
C CYS A 53 -7.09 -19.80 12.81
N LEU A 54 -7.62 -18.67 12.29
CA LEU A 54 -7.47 -17.36 12.93
C LEU A 54 -8.07 -17.34 14.35
N LYS A 55 -9.22 -18.01 14.54
CA LYS A 55 -9.88 -18.13 15.86
C LYS A 55 -9.08 -19.03 16.78
N TYR A 56 -8.66 -20.19 16.27
CA TYR A 56 -7.84 -21.15 17.02
C TYR A 56 -6.50 -20.57 17.49
N TRP A 57 -5.86 -19.72 16.70
CA TRP A 57 -4.62 -19.05 17.10
C TRP A 57 -4.81 -18.07 18.24
N THR A 58 -6.03 -17.57 18.49
CA THR A 58 -6.33 -16.71 19.63
C THR A 58 -6.71 -17.47 20.90
N GLU A 59 -6.84 -18.81 20.84
CA GLU A 59 -7.05 -19.67 22.01
C GLU A 59 -5.72 -20.00 22.73
N CYS A 60 -4.78 -19.04 22.76
CA CYS A 60 -3.49 -19.17 23.45
C CYS A 60 -3.16 -17.89 24.22
N HIS A 61 -2.20 -17.98 25.16
CA HIS A 61 -1.86 -16.84 26.02
C HIS A 61 -0.92 -15.85 25.33
N ALA A 62 -0.05 -16.33 24.44
CA ALA A 62 0.82 -15.48 23.63
C ALA A 62 0.87 -15.95 22.17
N LEU A 63 0.73 -14.99 21.25
CA LEU A 63 0.75 -15.21 19.81
C LEU A 63 1.83 -14.33 19.18
N THR A 64 2.80 -14.94 18.53
CA THR A 64 3.81 -14.23 17.73
C THR A 64 3.49 -14.42 16.25
N VAL A 65 3.29 -13.33 15.52
CA VAL A 65 3.04 -13.35 14.07
C VAL A 65 4.21 -12.71 13.35
N ILE A 66 4.87 -13.48 12.49
CA ILE A 66 5.94 -13.04 11.60
C ILE A 66 5.33 -12.77 10.23
N GLY A 67 5.34 -11.51 9.82
CA GLY A 67 4.64 -11.08 8.62
C GLY A 67 4.98 -9.65 8.23
N CYS A 68 3.95 -8.84 8.01
CA CYS A 68 4.07 -7.44 7.62
C CYS A 68 3.84 -6.49 8.81
N PHE A 69 3.37 -5.27 8.57
CA PHE A 69 3.20 -4.25 9.60
C PHE A 69 2.22 -4.70 10.72
N PRO A 70 2.51 -4.39 12.01
CA PRO A 70 1.66 -4.76 13.14
C PRO A 70 0.21 -4.27 13.00
N ARG A 71 0.03 -3.02 12.55
CA ARG A 71 -1.28 -2.42 12.27
C ARG A 71 -2.07 -3.22 11.24
N THR A 72 -1.41 -3.68 10.18
CA THR A 72 -2.03 -4.56 9.18
C THR A 72 -2.46 -5.89 9.78
N ILE A 73 -1.58 -6.55 10.54
CA ILE A 73 -1.86 -7.85 11.15
C ILE A 73 -3.08 -7.74 12.07
N ARG A 74 -3.10 -6.76 12.98
CA ARG A 74 -4.22 -6.52 13.90
C ARG A 74 -5.57 -6.47 13.18
N TRP A 75 -5.64 -5.67 12.11
CA TRP A 75 -6.90 -5.48 11.39
C TRP A 75 -7.23 -6.59 10.40
N LEU A 76 -6.25 -7.40 9.98
CA LEU A 76 -6.51 -8.64 9.24
C LEU A 76 -7.21 -9.68 10.11
N PHE A 77 -6.81 -9.85 11.38
CA PHE A 77 -7.52 -10.72 12.32
C PHE A 77 -8.97 -10.25 12.50
N HIS A 78 -9.18 -8.94 12.69
CA HIS A 78 -10.52 -8.37 12.77
C HIS A 78 -11.33 -8.62 11.49
N ALA A 79 -10.74 -8.45 10.31
CA ALA A 79 -11.40 -8.74 9.03
C ALA A 79 -11.76 -10.23 8.88
N GLY A 80 -10.94 -11.13 9.43
CA GLY A 80 -11.20 -12.56 9.55
C GLY A 80 -12.25 -12.93 10.61
N GLY A 81 -12.88 -11.95 11.26
CA GLY A 81 -13.92 -12.17 12.28
C GLY A 81 -13.38 -12.46 13.68
N VAL A 82 -12.12 -12.10 13.96
CA VAL A 82 -11.47 -12.29 15.26
C VAL A 82 -11.11 -10.94 15.86
N SER A 83 -11.79 -10.57 16.95
CA SER A 83 -11.43 -9.38 17.69
C SER A 83 -10.35 -9.70 18.71
N LEU A 84 -9.19 -9.06 18.56
CA LEU A 84 -8.06 -9.17 19.47
C LEU A 84 -8.31 -8.25 20.68
N VAL A 85 -9.24 -8.64 21.57
CA VAL A 85 -9.59 -7.88 22.79
C VAL A 85 -8.96 -8.55 24.01
N ASN A 86 -8.38 -7.71 24.87
CA ASN A 86 -7.77 -7.92 26.19
C ASN A 86 -7.82 -9.36 26.74
N ASP A 87 -6.65 -10.02 26.74
CA ASP A 87 -6.14 -11.00 27.72
C ASP A 87 -5.05 -11.94 27.15
N PHE A 88 -4.57 -11.70 25.92
CA PHE A 88 -3.42 -12.43 25.35
C PHE A 88 -2.39 -11.48 24.71
N GLU A 89 -1.12 -11.87 24.74
CA GLU A 89 0.00 -11.07 24.25
C GLU A 89 0.23 -11.31 22.75
N LEU A 90 -0.17 -10.36 21.89
CA LEU A 90 0.15 -10.37 20.47
C LEU A 90 1.48 -9.66 20.20
N THR A 91 2.45 -10.37 19.66
CA THR A 91 3.71 -9.81 19.15
C THR A 91 3.75 -9.91 17.63
N CYS A 92 4.00 -8.80 16.95
CA CYS A 92 4.13 -8.75 15.49
C CYS A 92 5.57 -8.45 15.09
N LEU A 93 6.17 -9.35 14.30
CA LEU A 93 7.51 -9.20 13.74
C LEU A 93 7.41 -8.93 12.24
N ASN A 94 7.89 -7.76 11.82
CA ASN A 94 7.71 -7.21 10.49
C ASN A 94 8.93 -7.45 9.59
N MET A 95 8.79 -8.38 8.65
CA MET A 95 9.82 -8.72 7.67
C MET A 95 10.11 -7.62 6.63
N LEU A 96 9.31 -6.55 6.58
CA LEU A 96 9.57 -5.42 5.68
C LEU A 96 10.56 -4.41 6.25
N THR A 97 10.70 -4.35 7.56
CA THR A 97 11.48 -3.31 8.24
C THR A 97 12.53 -3.87 9.19
N GLN A 98 12.38 -5.11 9.66
CA GLN A 98 13.34 -5.78 10.54
C GLN A 98 14.20 -6.76 9.73
N SER A 99 15.46 -6.96 10.16
CA SER A 99 16.33 -7.96 9.56
C SER A 99 15.93 -9.37 10.02
N PRO A 100 16.25 -10.42 9.23
CA PRO A 100 15.99 -11.80 9.63
C PRO A 100 16.60 -12.15 11.00
N GLU A 101 17.81 -11.67 11.29
CA GLU A 101 18.51 -11.95 12.55
C GLU A 101 17.77 -11.38 13.75
N ALA A 102 17.32 -10.12 13.65
CA ALA A 102 16.55 -9.46 14.72
C ALA A 102 15.20 -10.14 14.97
N ILE A 103 14.56 -10.64 13.90
CA ILE A 103 13.31 -11.41 14.02
C ILE A 103 13.57 -12.73 14.76
N LEU A 104 14.63 -13.45 14.39
CA LEU A 104 14.98 -14.73 15.02
C LEU A 104 15.33 -14.56 16.49
N GLU A 105 16.12 -13.54 16.84
CA GLU A 105 16.44 -13.20 18.24
C GLU A 105 15.17 -12.94 19.05
N ALA A 106 14.27 -12.09 18.54
CA ALA A 106 13.00 -11.78 19.20
C ALA A 106 12.09 -13.01 19.37
N VAL A 107 12.12 -13.98 18.45
CA VAL A 107 11.35 -15.23 18.59
C VAL A 107 11.97 -16.12 19.68
N LEU A 108 13.30 -16.24 19.71
CA LEU A 108 14.01 -17.10 20.66
C LEU A 108 13.95 -16.58 22.10
N GLU A 109 13.95 -15.27 22.30
CA GLU A 109 13.74 -14.67 23.62
C GLU A 109 12.36 -15.01 24.21
N ARG A 110 11.37 -15.23 23.33
CA ARG A 110 9.97 -15.43 23.72
C ARG A 110 9.56 -16.89 23.77
N THR A 111 10.26 -17.77 23.06
CA THR A 111 9.92 -19.19 22.94
C THR A 111 10.92 -20.07 23.66
N SER A 112 10.43 -20.96 24.53
CA SER A 112 11.28 -22.03 25.06
C SER A 112 11.40 -23.14 24.01
N PRO A 113 12.60 -23.73 23.80
CA PRO A 113 12.75 -24.87 22.91
C PRO A 113 12.00 -26.08 23.46
N ALA A 114 10.76 -26.27 23.02
CA ALA A 114 9.97 -27.45 23.32
C ALA A 114 10.18 -28.51 22.22
N HIS A 115 10.31 -29.77 22.63
CA HIS A 115 10.58 -30.89 21.74
C HIS A 115 9.48 -31.09 20.69
N VAL A 116 9.88 -30.85 19.44
CA VAL A 116 9.42 -31.40 18.15
C VAL A 116 7.98 -31.94 18.09
N ALA A 117 7.08 -31.11 17.56
CA ALA A 117 6.08 -31.56 16.60
C ALA A 117 6.35 -30.80 15.29
N GLN A 118 7.10 -31.42 14.38
CA GLN A 118 7.28 -30.91 13.02
C GLN A 118 5.93 -30.96 12.30
N VAL A 119 5.22 -29.83 12.27
CA VAL A 119 4.13 -29.65 11.31
C VAL A 119 4.78 -29.25 10.00
N LYS A 120 4.59 -30.06 8.96
CA LYS A 120 5.11 -29.78 7.63
C LYS A 120 4.52 -28.44 7.16
N PRO A 121 5.33 -27.44 6.80
CA PRO A 121 4.81 -26.15 6.34
C PRO A 121 4.09 -26.37 5.01
N VAL A 122 2.77 -26.15 4.98
CA VAL A 122 1.99 -26.13 3.74
C VAL A 122 1.99 -24.71 3.23
N ILE A 123 3.00 -24.36 2.44
CA ILE A 123 3.12 -23.05 1.76
C ILE A 123 2.70 -23.24 0.30
N GLU A 124 1.53 -23.82 0.08
CA GLU A 124 0.97 -23.94 -1.26
C GLU A 124 -0.07 -22.85 -1.46
N LYS A 125 0.04 -22.11 -2.57
CA LYS A 125 -0.99 -21.15 -2.96
C LYS A 125 -2.25 -21.91 -3.38
N ASP A 126 -3.39 -21.47 -2.87
CA ASP A 126 -4.70 -21.90 -3.33
C ASP A 126 -5.27 -20.88 -4.32
N GLY A 127 -5.28 -21.25 -5.60
CA GLY A 127 -5.76 -20.43 -6.71
C GLY A 127 -4.84 -19.27 -7.13
N ASP A 128 -5.30 -18.52 -8.13
CA ASP A 128 -4.55 -17.39 -8.73
C ASP A 128 -5.08 -16.01 -8.33
N TRP A 129 -6.17 -15.95 -7.55
CA TRP A 129 -6.68 -14.68 -7.05
C TRP A 129 -5.71 -14.09 -6.03
N VAL A 130 -5.13 -12.94 -6.36
CA VAL A 130 -4.32 -12.16 -5.42
C VAL A 130 -5.24 -11.53 -4.38
N PRO A 131 -5.08 -11.81 -3.07
CA PRO A 131 -5.88 -11.23 -1.99
C PRO A 131 -5.59 -9.73 -1.81
N TRP A 132 -6.03 -8.95 -2.79
CA TRP A 132 -5.97 -7.50 -2.81
C TRP A 132 -7.33 -6.97 -2.35
N PHE A 133 -7.41 -6.48 -1.12
CA PHE A 133 -8.61 -5.87 -0.59
C PHE A 133 -8.26 -4.86 0.51
N PRO A 134 -9.13 -3.86 0.76
CA PRO A 134 -8.95 -2.94 1.86
C PRO A 134 -9.21 -3.64 3.19
N VAL A 135 -8.44 -3.26 4.20
CA VAL A 135 -8.64 -3.59 5.61
C VAL A 135 -8.89 -2.29 6.35
N ILE A 136 -9.84 -2.27 7.29
CA ILE A 136 -10.23 -1.04 8.00
C ILE A 136 -9.59 -1.03 9.38
N ASP A 137 -8.88 0.05 9.67
CA ASP A 137 -8.41 0.42 10.99
C ASP A 137 -9.50 1.16 11.75
N TYR A 138 -10.20 0.45 12.63
CA TYR A 138 -11.32 1.01 13.38
C TYR A 138 -10.91 1.94 14.51
N ASP A 139 -9.64 1.91 14.95
CA ASP A 139 -9.14 2.87 15.94
C ASP A 139 -9.03 4.28 15.31
N ARG A 140 -8.92 4.36 13.97
CA ARG A 140 -8.82 5.62 13.21
C ARG A 140 -10.08 5.95 12.41
N CYS A 141 -10.92 4.97 12.10
CA CYS A 141 -12.13 5.17 11.31
C CYS A 141 -13.19 5.96 12.09
N GLN A 142 -13.61 7.10 11.56
CA GLN A 142 -14.70 7.92 12.11
C GLN A 142 -16.06 7.65 11.44
N THR A 143 -16.21 6.52 10.74
CA THR A 143 -17.47 6.11 10.09
C THR A 143 -18.05 7.18 9.14
N CYS A 144 -17.20 7.98 8.47
CA CYS A 144 -17.64 9.03 7.55
C CYS A 144 -18.15 8.51 6.18
N LYS A 145 -18.01 7.20 5.92
CA LYS A 145 -18.48 6.47 4.72
C LYS A 145 -17.89 6.94 3.38
N LEU A 146 -16.91 7.84 3.35
CA LEU A 146 -16.25 8.27 2.11
C LEU A 146 -15.68 7.11 1.29
N CYS A 147 -15.06 6.13 1.95
CA CYS A 147 -14.53 4.93 1.28
C CYS A 147 -15.61 4.09 0.60
N MET A 148 -16.76 3.93 1.26
CA MET A 148 -17.92 3.21 0.73
C MET A 148 -18.52 3.94 -0.47
N ASN A 149 -18.77 5.24 -0.33
CA ASN A 149 -19.35 6.06 -1.40
C ASN A 149 -18.43 6.22 -2.61
N PHE A 150 -17.11 6.16 -2.40
CA PHE A 150 -16.12 6.23 -3.47
C PHE A 150 -15.97 4.91 -4.23
N CYS A 151 -16.21 3.77 -3.59
CA CYS A 151 -15.94 2.47 -4.19
C CYS A 151 -17.05 2.06 -5.18
N LEU A 152 -16.70 1.98 -6.47
CA LEU A 152 -17.62 1.52 -7.52
C LEU A 152 -17.75 -0.01 -7.62
N PHE A 153 -16.96 -0.77 -6.86
CA PHE A 153 -16.86 -2.22 -6.99
C PHE A 153 -17.67 -3.00 -5.93
N GLY A 154 -18.45 -2.32 -5.09
CA GLY A 154 -19.28 -3.00 -4.09
C GLY A 154 -18.48 -3.75 -3.00
N VAL A 155 -17.26 -3.29 -2.70
CA VAL A 155 -16.39 -3.94 -1.69
C VAL A 155 -16.91 -3.76 -0.27
N TYR A 156 -17.51 -2.61 0.00
CA TYR A 156 -17.96 -2.19 1.32
C TYR A 156 -19.46 -2.38 1.51
N ASP A 157 -19.86 -2.53 2.76
CA ASP A 157 -21.24 -2.48 3.21
C ASP A 157 -21.33 -1.75 4.56
N GLN A 158 -22.54 -1.44 5.01
CA GLN A 158 -22.81 -0.81 6.28
C GLN A 158 -23.44 -1.84 7.24
N SER A 159 -22.97 -1.90 8.49
CA SER A 159 -23.65 -2.67 9.54
C SER A 159 -24.86 -1.91 10.09
N ASP A 160 -25.67 -2.61 10.90
CA ASP A 160 -26.86 -2.04 11.55
C ASP A 160 -26.51 -0.83 12.44
N ASP A 161 -25.39 -0.91 13.17
CA ASP A 161 -24.85 0.20 14.00
C ASP A 161 -24.23 1.35 13.18
N GLY A 162 -24.28 1.21 11.86
CA GLY A 162 -23.83 2.21 10.91
C GLY A 162 -22.35 2.19 10.55
N GLN A 163 -21.56 1.27 11.11
CA GLN A 163 -20.14 1.09 10.83
C GLN A 163 -19.89 0.53 9.41
N VAL A 164 -18.89 1.06 8.71
CA VAL A 164 -18.49 0.54 7.39
C VAL A 164 -17.69 -0.75 7.57
N LYS A 165 -18.04 -1.80 6.84
CA LYS A 165 -17.35 -3.10 6.82
C LYS A 165 -16.97 -3.50 5.40
N VAL A 166 -15.94 -4.32 5.26
CA VAL A 166 -15.55 -4.92 3.98
C VAL A 166 -16.29 -6.24 3.85
N ARG A 167 -17.28 -6.29 2.95
CA ARG A 167 -18.17 -7.46 2.78
C ARG A 167 -17.78 -8.33 1.60
N GLN A 168 -17.29 -7.72 0.52
CA GLN A 168 -16.91 -8.43 -0.71
C GLN A 168 -15.45 -8.11 -1.06
N PRO A 169 -14.46 -8.67 -0.32
CA PRO A 169 -13.05 -8.40 -0.57
C PRO A 169 -12.61 -8.77 -1.99
N ALA A 170 -13.14 -9.87 -2.54
CA ALA A 170 -12.84 -10.34 -3.89
C ALA A 170 -13.25 -9.37 -5.03
N ASN A 171 -14.20 -8.47 -4.77
CA ASN A 171 -14.60 -7.48 -5.78
C ASN A 171 -13.61 -6.33 -5.91
N CYS A 172 -12.67 -6.17 -4.98
CA CYS A 172 -11.74 -5.07 -5.03
C CYS A 172 -10.85 -5.20 -6.26
N LYS A 173 -10.86 -4.19 -7.13
CA LYS A 173 -9.98 -4.17 -8.31
C LYS A 173 -8.53 -4.21 -7.85
N THR A 174 -7.82 -5.26 -8.24
CA THR A 174 -6.38 -5.45 -7.93
C THR A 174 -5.59 -4.19 -8.27
N ASN A 175 -4.70 -3.77 -7.36
CA ASN A 175 -3.87 -2.57 -7.44
C ASN A 175 -4.62 -1.23 -7.44
N CYS A 176 -5.90 -1.19 -7.04
CA CYS A 176 -6.63 0.07 -6.81
C CYS A 176 -6.59 0.49 -5.33
N PRO A 177 -5.84 1.54 -4.93
CA PRO A 177 -5.78 2.04 -3.55
C PRO A 177 -6.68 3.27 -3.32
N ALA A 178 -7.61 3.56 -4.23
CA ALA A 178 -8.23 4.89 -4.33
C ALA A 178 -9.08 5.26 -3.11
N CYS A 179 -9.81 4.30 -2.53
CA CYS A 179 -10.55 4.50 -1.27
C CYS A 179 -9.64 4.82 -0.07
N ALA A 180 -8.37 4.39 -0.09
CA ALA A 180 -7.42 4.74 0.95
C ALA A 180 -6.89 6.16 0.81
N ARG A 181 -6.75 6.66 -0.43
CA ARG A 181 -6.31 8.04 -0.70
C ARG A 181 -7.38 9.09 -0.34
N VAL A 182 -8.66 8.74 -0.43
CA VAL A 182 -9.77 9.65 -0.10
C VAL A 182 -10.12 9.63 1.39
N CYS A 183 -9.62 8.67 2.17
CA CYS A 183 -9.93 8.57 3.60
C CYS A 183 -9.20 9.69 4.38
N PRO A 184 -9.92 10.67 4.96
CA PRO A 184 -9.28 11.79 5.67
C PRO A 184 -8.59 11.33 6.95
N HIS A 185 -9.04 10.21 7.52
CA HIS A 185 -8.45 9.61 8.71
C HIS A 185 -7.45 8.52 8.39
N GLN A 186 -7.05 8.32 7.12
CA GLN A 186 -6.09 7.28 6.67
C GLN A 186 -6.37 5.88 7.26
N ALA A 187 -7.65 5.55 7.50
CA ALA A 187 -8.07 4.34 8.19
C ALA A 187 -8.09 3.10 7.28
N ILE A 188 -7.96 3.27 5.97
CA ILE A 188 -7.99 2.17 5.01
C ILE A 188 -6.56 1.70 4.72
N ILE A 189 -6.33 0.41 4.88
CA ILE A 189 -5.05 -0.27 4.70
C ILE A 189 -5.16 -1.22 3.51
N PHE A 190 -4.17 -1.22 2.63
CA PHE A 190 -3.97 -2.26 1.62
C PHE A 190 -2.64 -2.97 1.92
N PRO A 191 -2.67 -4.17 2.52
CA PRO A 191 -1.47 -4.89 2.98
C PRO A 191 -0.38 -5.04 1.91
N LYS A 192 -0.82 -5.28 0.66
CA LYS A 192 0.03 -5.54 -0.50
C LYS A 192 0.45 -4.26 -1.25
N TYR A 193 0.01 -3.09 -0.80
CA TYR A 193 0.44 -1.83 -1.41
C TYR A 193 1.88 -1.49 -0.98
N SER A 194 2.61 -0.78 -1.83
CA SER A 194 4.02 -0.48 -1.58
C SER A 194 4.22 0.70 -0.64
N GLN A 195 3.42 1.75 -0.75
CA GLN A 195 3.70 3.04 -0.08
C GLN A 195 2.98 3.18 1.27
N ALA A 196 3.69 3.77 2.24
CA ALA A 196 3.13 4.19 3.51
C ALA A 196 2.24 5.44 3.35
N PRO A 197 1.23 5.65 4.21
CA PRO A 197 0.76 4.74 5.28
C PRO A 197 -0.29 3.72 4.80
N ILE A 198 -0.64 3.71 3.51
CA ILE A 198 -1.68 2.84 2.95
C ILE A 198 -1.30 1.36 3.11
N ASN A 199 -0.02 1.02 3.09
CA ASN A 199 0.48 -0.35 3.32
C ASN A 199 0.37 -0.83 4.78
N GLY A 200 -0.13 0.01 5.69
CA GLY A 200 -0.26 -0.29 7.11
C GLY A 200 0.94 0.09 7.96
N ALA A 201 1.93 0.78 7.41
CA ALA A 201 2.87 1.53 8.23
C ALA A 201 2.14 2.59 9.07
N GLU A 202 2.71 2.95 10.22
CA GLU A 202 2.14 3.99 11.07
C GLU A 202 2.10 5.33 10.32
N PRO A 203 0.92 5.98 10.25
CA PRO A 203 0.82 7.29 9.64
C PRO A 203 1.60 8.34 10.42
N ASN A 204 2.34 9.18 9.71
CA ASN A 204 3.03 10.31 10.33
C ASN A 204 1.98 11.34 10.84
N PRO A 205 1.97 11.69 12.14
CA PRO A 205 1.03 12.67 12.68
C PRO A 205 1.08 14.03 11.98
N ASP A 206 2.24 14.47 11.48
CA ASP A 206 2.38 15.76 10.78
C ASP A 206 1.73 15.78 9.39
N GLN A 207 1.44 14.61 8.81
CA GLN A 207 0.77 14.49 7.51
C GLN A 207 -0.74 14.26 7.64
N SER A 208 -1.26 14.17 8.87
CA SER A 208 -2.68 13.87 9.14
C SER A 208 -3.64 15.04 8.87
N ALA A 209 -3.12 16.19 8.44
CA ALA A 209 -3.90 17.41 8.28
C ALA A 209 -3.70 18.12 6.93
N GLN A 210 -3.61 17.40 5.81
CA GLN A 210 -3.88 18.02 4.50
C GLN A 210 -4.61 17.06 3.57
N PRO A 211 -5.95 17.05 3.55
CA PRO A 211 -6.60 17.03 2.26
C PRO A 211 -6.05 18.25 1.51
N ALA A 212 -5.36 18.05 0.39
CA ALA A 212 -5.04 19.14 -0.54
C ALA A 212 -6.31 19.95 -0.92
N SER A 213 -7.50 19.44 -0.58
CA SER A 213 -8.81 20.06 -0.76
C SER A 213 -9.34 20.87 0.44
N SER A 214 -8.96 20.69 1.71
CA SER A 214 -9.63 21.43 2.81
C SER A 214 -9.10 22.84 3.00
N ALA A 215 -7.78 23.02 2.95
CA ALA A 215 -7.18 24.36 2.87
C ALA A 215 -7.63 25.07 1.59
N CYS A 216 -7.68 24.34 0.46
CA CYS A 216 -8.13 24.89 -0.82
C CYS A 216 -9.63 25.25 -0.81
N LEU A 217 -10.50 24.45 -0.17
CA LEU A 217 -11.94 24.73 -0.08
C LEU A 217 -12.22 25.94 0.80
N ASN A 218 -11.52 26.07 1.93
CA ASN A 218 -11.66 27.24 2.79
C ASN A 218 -11.13 28.52 2.10
N ASP A 219 -10.03 28.44 1.36
CA ASP A 219 -9.51 29.57 0.58
C ASP A 219 -10.40 29.92 -0.64
N LEU A 220 -11.03 28.92 -1.26
CA LEU A 220 -12.03 29.07 -2.33
C LEU A 220 -13.31 29.74 -1.81
N LEU A 221 -13.80 29.34 -0.63
CA LEU A 221 -14.99 29.90 0.02
C LEU A 221 -14.71 31.29 0.62
N ALA A 222 -13.47 31.59 1.01
CA ALA A 222 -13.03 32.89 1.53
C ALA A 222 -12.72 33.93 0.43
N GLY A 223 -13.02 33.63 -0.85
CA GLY A 223 -12.86 34.58 -1.95
C GLY A 223 -11.42 34.85 -2.39
N GLN A 224 -10.45 34.05 -1.93
CA GLN A 224 -9.02 34.24 -2.22
C GLN A 224 -8.52 33.42 -3.42
N MET A 225 -9.40 33.10 -4.38
CA MET A 225 -9.06 32.30 -5.57
C MET A 225 -7.82 32.81 -6.31
N HIS A 226 -7.68 34.13 -6.46
CA HIS A 226 -6.55 34.71 -7.18
C HIS A 226 -5.20 34.49 -6.50
N GLU A 227 -5.15 34.50 -5.18
CA GLU A 227 -3.94 34.24 -4.38
C GLU A 227 -3.47 32.80 -4.57
N VAL A 228 -4.43 31.85 -4.47
CA VAL A 228 -4.19 30.41 -4.64
C VAL A 228 -3.71 30.08 -6.07
N LEU A 229 -4.32 30.69 -7.09
CA LEU A 229 -3.91 30.53 -8.48
C LEU A 229 -2.52 31.11 -8.76
N LYS A 230 -2.16 32.24 -8.13
CA LYS A 230 -0.83 32.87 -8.24
C LYS A 230 0.26 32.03 -7.55
N GLN A 231 -0.06 31.40 -6.42
CA GLN A 231 0.85 30.46 -5.77
C GLN A 231 1.03 29.15 -6.57
N ARG A 232 -0.02 28.68 -7.25
CA ARG A 232 0.08 27.53 -8.17
C ARG A 232 0.93 27.86 -9.40
N SER A 233 0.74 29.02 -10.03
CA SER A 233 1.50 29.42 -11.21
C SER A 233 2.99 29.62 -10.93
N THR A 234 3.34 30.14 -9.75
CA THR A 234 4.75 30.28 -9.31
C THR A 234 5.41 28.93 -9.02
N ARG A 235 4.69 27.98 -8.40
CA ARG A 235 5.18 26.60 -8.22
C ARG A 235 5.30 25.83 -9.55
N ALA A 236 4.39 26.06 -10.49
CA ALA A 236 4.45 25.48 -11.84
C ALA A 236 5.59 26.05 -12.69
N ARG A 237 5.86 27.37 -12.60
CA ARG A 237 7.01 28.01 -13.27
C ARG A 237 8.37 27.47 -12.80
N LYS A 238 8.51 27.06 -11.54
CA LYS A 238 9.72 26.35 -11.07
C LYS A 238 9.91 24.97 -11.73
N ARG A 239 8.83 24.31 -12.15
CA ARG A 239 8.89 23.03 -12.87
C ARG A 239 9.19 23.18 -14.37
N PHE A 240 8.87 24.34 -14.94
CA PHE A 240 9.13 24.69 -16.34
C PHE A 240 9.97 25.98 -16.43
N SER A 241 11.19 25.94 -15.88
CA SER A 241 12.12 27.07 -16.02
C SER A 241 12.55 27.22 -17.49
N THR A 242 12.40 28.43 -18.03
CA THR A 242 12.87 28.85 -19.37
C THR A 242 14.33 29.29 -19.40
N GLU A 243 15.13 28.93 -18.38
CA GLU A 243 16.57 29.18 -18.45
C GLU A 243 17.21 28.37 -19.58
N PRO A 244 18.09 28.97 -20.41
CA PRO A 244 18.73 28.26 -21.49
C PRO A 244 19.67 27.21 -20.89
N ARG A 245 19.33 25.94 -21.06
CA ARG A 245 20.27 24.85 -20.79
C ARG A 245 21.38 24.93 -21.83
N THR A 246 22.62 25.02 -21.36
CA THR A 246 23.84 24.92 -22.16
C THR A 246 23.76 23.71 -23.10
N GLU A 247 24.03 23.97 -24.38
CA GLU A 247 23.74 23.08 -25.52
C GLU A 247 24.50 21.75 -25.47
N SER A 248 23.78 20.67 -25.76
CA SER A 248 24.22 19.39 -26.36
C SER A 248 23.01 18.43 -26.49
N PRO A 249 22.94 17.51 -27.47
CA PRO A 249 23.01 17.65 -28.94
C PRO A 249 21.69 18.18 -29.52
N SER A 250 21.65 18.50 -30.83
CA SER A 250 20.53 19.17 -31.50
C SER A 250 19.17 18.53 -31.21
N LEU A 251 18.19 19.37 -30.86
CA LEU A 251 16.77 19.04 -30.63
C LEU A 251 16.20 17.98 -31.60
N LEU A 252 16.71 17.96 -32.83
CA LEU A 252 16.37 17.04 -33.90
C LEU A 252 16.69 15.57 -33.57
N ASN A 253 17.80 15.29 -32.89
CA ASN A 253 18.17 13.92 -32.50
C ASN A 253 17.25 13.36 -31.41
N ARG A 254 16.71 14.22 -30.53
CA ARG A 254 15.71 13.79 -29.52
C ARG A 254 14.36 13.48 -30.17
N LEU A 255 13.95 14.29 -31.15
CA LEU A 255 12.70 14.05 -31.89
C LEU A 255 12.75 12.74 -32.70
N HIS A 256 13.91 12.40 -33.28
CA HIS A 256 14.12 11.10 -33.93
C HIS A 256 13.91 9.93 -32.96
N GLN A 257 14.46 10.02 -31.75
CA GLN A 257 14.41 8.93 -30.75
C GLN A 257 13.07 8.76 -30.06
N GLU A 258 12.33 9.84 -29.77
CA GLU A 258 11.07 9.75 -29.03
C GLU A 258 9.86 9.42 -29.90
N LEU A 259 9.90 9.76 -31.20
CA LEU A 259 8.76 9.66 -32.11
C LEU A 259 9.02 8.77 -33.33
N ASP A 260 10.19 8.11 -33.39
CA ASP A 260 10.61 7.17 -34.44
C ASP A 260 10.53 7.76 -35.87
N ILE A 261 10.82 9.07 -36.00
CA ILE A 261 10.74 9.81 -37.27
C ILE A 261 12.07 9.69 -38.01
N PRO A 262 12.15 9.09 -39.22
CA PRO A 262 13.40 8.92 -39.96
C PRO A 262 14.18 10.23 -40.17
N LEU A 263 15.50 10.18 -40.04
CA LEU A 263 16.36 11.38 -40.01
C LEU A 263 16.35 12.13 -41.35
N GLU A 264 16.10 11.44 -42.46
CA GLU A 264 15.98 12.04 -43.79
C GLU A 264 14.78 12.99 -43.88
N VAL A 265 13.68 12.66 -43.19
CA VAL A 265 12.46 13.48 -43.16
C VAL A 265 12.70 14.77 -42.39
N LEU A 266 13.44 14.71 -41.28
CA LEU A 266 13.78 15.88 -40.46
C LEU A 266 14.75 16.83 -41.17
N GLN A 267 15.65 16.30 -41.99
CA GLN A 267 16.61 17.07 -42.78
C GLN A 267 16.00 17.68 -44.05
N ALA A 268 14.90 17.13 -44.55
CA ALA A 268 14.16 17.66 -45.70
C ALA A 268 13.25 18.86 -45.36
N LEU A 269 13.08 19.18 -44.08
CA LEU A 269 12.24 20.31 -43.65
C LEU A 269 12.92 21.65 -44.00
N SER A 270 12.24 22.47 -44.78
CA SER A 270 12.72 23.81 -45.09
C SER A 270 12.67 24.71 -43.84
N PRO A 271 13.49 25.78 -43.77
CA PRO A 271 13.42 26.75 -42.67
C PRO A 271 12.02 27.36 -42.48
N ALA A 272 11.25 27.46 -43.57
CA ALA A 272 9.87 27.93 -43.54
C ALA A 272 8.93 26.93 -42.86
N ASP A 273 9.12 25.62 -43.09
CA ASP A 273 8.30 24.57 -42.46
C ASP A 273 8.58 24.47 -40.96
N LEU A 274 9.85 24.59 -40.57
CA LEU A 274 10.25 24.65 -39.15
C LEU A 274 9.61 25.86 -38.43
N SER A 275 9.54 27.01 -39.10
CA SER A 275 8.89 28.20 -38.55
C SER A 275 7.37 28.01 -38.38
N ARG A 276 6.71 27.33 -39.33
CA ARG A 276 5.28 27.02 -39.29
C ARG A 276 4.93 26.01 -38.18
N ILE A 277 5.77 24.98 -38.00
CA ILE A 277 5.60 23.98 -36.95
C ILE A 277 5.74 24.62 -35.57
N ARG A 278 6.74 25.49 -35.38
CA ARG A 278 6.91 26.25 -34.11
C ARG A 278 5.73 27.17 -33.83
N LYS A 279 5.20 27.84 -34.86
CA LYS A 279 4.02 28.71 -34.72
C LYS A 279 2.78 27.91 -34.33
N LYS A 280 2.51 26.79 -35.02
CA LYS A 280 1.40 25.88 -34.71
C LYS A 280 1.50 25.25 -33.31
N SER A 281 2.71 24.89 -32.84
CA SER A 281 2.85 24.37 -31.47
C SER A 281 2.60 25.46 -30.42
N SER A 282 2.99 26.72 -30.70
CA SER A 282 2.67 27.87 -29.84
C SER A 282 1.18 28.15 -29.80
N ASP A 283 0.50 28.01 -30.94
CA ASP A 283 -0.94 28.30 -31.07
C ASP A 283 -1.79 27.17 -30.45
N ALA A 284 -1.41 25.90 -30.63
CA ALA A 284 -2.02 24.76 -29.94
C ALA A 284 -1.84 24.82 -28.41
N HIS A 285 -0.74 25.43 -27.94
CA HIS A 285 -0.50 25.69 -26.52
C HIS A 285 -1.34 26.85 -25.97
N LYS A 286 -1.84 27.75 -26.84
CA LYS A 286 -2.76 28.82 -26.47
C LYS A 286 -4.21 28.36 -26.44
N GLU A 287 -4.63 27.51 -27.38
CA GLU A 287 -5.99 26.94 -27.42
C GLU A 287 -6.26 26.03 -26.21
N THR A 288 -5.25 25.32 -25.71
CA THR A 288 -5.37 24.49 -24.48
C THR A 288 -5.34 25.28 -23.17
N THR A 289 -5.22 26.61 -23.22
CA THR A 289 -5.27 27.51 -22.05
C THR A 289 -6.54 28.34 -21.95
N HIS A 290 -7.51 28.12 -22.85
CA HIS A 290 -8.86 28.67 -22.79
C HIS A 290 -9.90 27.55 -22.92
N ASP A 291 -9.92 26.67 -21.92
CA ASP A 291 -11.12 26.01 -21.37
C ASP A 291 -10.84 25.63 -19.91
#